data_AF-A0A0H4VKF6-F1
#
_entry.id   AF-A0A0H4VKF6-F1
#
_cell.length_a   1.000
_cell.length_b   1.000
_cell.length_c   1.000
_cell.angle_alpha   90.00
_cell.angle_beta   90.00
_cell.angle_gamma   90.00
#
_symmetry.space_group_name_H-M   'P 1'
#
loop_
_entity.id
_entity.type
_entity.pdbx_description
1 polymer ?
#
loop_
_entity_poly.entity_id
_entity_poly.type
_entity_poly.pdbx_seq_one_letter_code
_entity_poly.pdbx_strand_id
1 'polypeptide(L)'
;MSIWKWEIHAITSIFHRITGDGMALLGLPMLVWWLYAVSAGPEAYETFHGFASSWVGMIVLIGLTYAFFQHLGSGLRHFVMDVGAGYQVDTARTTAFSVFVFAIIATAAFWLFLFR
;
A
#
# COMPACT_ATOMS: atom_id res chain seq x y z
N MET A 1 6.57 25.15 0.49
CA MET A 1 5.23 24.53 0.60
C MET A 1 4.31 25.20 1.62
N SER A 2 4.78 26.13 2.46
CA SER A 2 3.98 26.76 3.53
C SER A 2 2.85 27.68 3.07
N ILE A 3 2.90 28.15 1.83
CA ILE A 3 1.89 29.07 1.26
C ILE A 3 0.86 28.37 0.35
N TRP A 4 1.10 27.10 -0.03
CA TRP A 4 0.22 26.38 -0.95
C TRP A 4 -0.88 25.65 -0.19
N LYS A 5 -2.12 25.77 -0.66
CA LYS A 5 -3.26 25.08 -0.05
C LYS A 5 -3.34 23.65 -0.55
N TRP A 6 -3.20 22.71 0.37
CA TRP A 6 -3.26 21.28 0.06
C TRP A 6 -4.68 20.81 -0.21
N GLU A 7 -4.89 20.23 -1.39
CA GLU A 7 -6.13 19.59 -1.79
C GLU A 7 -5.95 18.06 -1.81
N ILE A 8 -7.02 17.32 -1.50
CA ILE A 8 -6.95 15.86 -1.29
C ILE A 8 -6.39 15.10 -2.50
N HIS A 9 -6.69 15.52 -3.73
CA HIS A 9 -6.19 14.87 -4.94
C HIS A 9 -4.66 15.02 -5.11
N ALA A 10 -4.08 16.14 -4.67
CA ALA A 10 -2.63 16.32 -4.63
C ALA A 10 -1.99 15.44 -3.55
N ILE A 11 -2.63 15.34 -2.39
CA ILE A 11 -2.21 14.42 -1.32
C ILE A 11 -2.25 12.97 -1.81
N THR A 12 -3.34 12.53 -2.45
CA THR A 12 -3.45 11.17 -3.03
C THR A 12 -2.33 10.90 -4.04
N SER A 13 -1.95 11.87 -4.87
CA SER A 13 -0.85 11.71 -5.84
C SER A 13 0.51 11.56 -5.16
N ILE A 14 0.78 12.30 -4.08
CA ILE A 14 1.99 12.12 -3.27
C ILE A 14 1.99 10.74 -2.62
N PHE A 15 0.88 10.33 -2.03
CA PHE A 15 0.77 9.01 -1.41
C PHE A 15 0.97 7.89 -2.43
N HIS A 16 0.42 8.01 -3.65
CA HIS A 16 0.67 7.03 -4.72
C HIS A 16 2.17 6.84 -4.99
N ARG A 17 2.94 7.93 -5.03
CA ARG A 17 4.41 7.86 -5.20
C ARG A 17 5.09 7.25 -3.97
N ILE A 18 4.79 7.74 -2.78
CA ILE A 18 5.37 7.23 -1.52
C ILE A 18 5.11 5.73 -1.37
N THR A 19 3.89 5.26 -1.66
CA THR A 19 3.53 3.85 -1.55
C THR A 19 4.16 3.01 -2.66
N GLY A 20 4.28 3.54 -3.87
CA GLY A 20 5.01 2.91 -4.97
C GLY A 20 6.49 2.73 -4.63
N ASP A 21 7.17 3.80 -4.21
CA ASP A 21 8.58 3.78 -3.81
C ASP A 21 8.79 2.89 -2.57
N GLY A 22 7.88 2.95 -1.59
CA GLY A 22 7.92 2.10 -0.41
C GLY A 22 7.81 0.61 -0.76
N MET A 23 6.92 0.25 -1.69
CA MET A 23 6.85 -1.12 -2.20
C MET A 23 8.10 -1.51 -3.00
N ALA A 24 8.65 -0.61 -3.81
CA ALA A 24 9.85 -0.91 -4.60
C ALA A 24 11.09 -1.10 -3.71
N LEU A 25 11.27 -0.24 -2.70
CA LEU A 25 12.47 -0.20 -1.86
C LEU A 25 12.40 -1.12 -0.64
N LEU A 26 11.20 -1.41 -0.11
CA LEU A 26 11.01 -2.27 1.06
C LEU A 26 10.21 -3.53 0.73
N GLY A 27 9.13 -3.38 -0.05
CA GLY A 27 8.26 -4.50 -0.42
C GLY A 27 8.95 -5.56 -1.27
N LEU A 28 9.69 -5.16 -2.32
CA LEU A 28 10.40 -6.10 -3.19
C LEU A 28 11.50 -6.86 -2.44
N PRO A 29 12.40 -6.23 -1.65
CA PRO A 29 13.36 -6.98 -0.84
C PRO A 29 12.68 -7.93 0.17
N MET A 30 11.58 -7.52 0.81
CA MET A 30 10.82 -8.39 1.71
C MET A 30 10.24 -9.60 0.98
N LEU A 31 9.66 -9.39 -0.21
CA LEU A 31 9.13 -10.45 -1.05
C LEU A 31 10.24 -11.43 -1.49
N VAL A 32 11.38 -10.90 -1.91
CA VAL A 32 12.55 -11.72 -2.31
C VAL A 32 13.08 -12.52 -1.12
N TRP A 33 13.19 -11.91 0.07
CA TRP A 33 13.61 -12.62 1.28
C TRP A 33 12.64 -13.76 1.61
N TRP A 34 11.33 -13.51 1.58
CA TRP A 34 10.33 -14.55 1.80
C TRP A 34 10.44 -15.70 0.79
N LEU A 35 10.51 -15.39 -0.52
CA LEU A 35 10.64 -16.41 -1.57
C LEU A 35 11.92 -17.24 -1.42
N TYR A 36 13.03 -16.58 -1.09
CA TYR A 36 14.28 -17.26 -0.78
C TYR A 36 14.11 -18.19 0.42
N ALA A 37 13.56 -17.70 1.54
CA ALA A 37 13.38 -18.47 2.76
C ALA A 37 12.48 -19.71 2.55
N VAL A 38 11.41 -19.57 1.75
CA VAL A 38 10.55 -20.70 1.35
C VAL A 38 11.32 -21.77 0.57
N SER A 39 12.26 -21.36 -0.30
CA SER A 39 13.04 -22.30 -1.13
C SER A 39 14.27 -22.89 -0.43
N ALA A 40 14.82 -22.20 0.57
CA ALA A 40 16.10 -22.52 1.20
C ALA A 40 15.99 -23.57 2.33
N GLY A 41 14.77 -23.91 2.76
CA GLY A 41 14.51 -24.95 3.74
C GLY A 41 14.07 -24.43 5.12
N PRO A 42 13.81 -25.34 6.08
CA PRO A 42 13.11 -25.01 7.33
C PRO A 42 13.82 -23.95 8.18
N GLU A 43 15.14 -24.02 8.33
CA GLU A 43 15.90 -23.08 9.17
C GLU A 43 15.84 -21.63 8.64
N ALA A 44 15.93 -21.47 7.31
CA ALA A 44 15.79 -20.17 6.67
C ALA A 44 14.36 -19.62 6.79
N TYR A 45 13.36 -20.50 6.65
CA TYR A 45 11.95 -20.14 6.84
C TYR A 45 11.64 -19.73 8.27
N GLU A 46 12.16 -20.45 9.29
CA GLU A 46 11.99 -20.09 10.70
C GLU A 46 12.60 -18.72 11.01
N THR A 47 13.75 -18.40 10.40
CA THR A 47 14.36 -17.06 10.54
C THR A 47 13.46 -15.96 9.99
N PHE A 48 12.92 -16.15 8.77
CA PHE A 48 11.96 -15.21 8.18
C PHE A 48 10.69 -15.11 9.03
N HIS A 49 10.12 -16.24 9.43
CA HIS A 49 8.90 -16.31 10.20
C HIS A 49 9.06 -15.63 11.57
N GLY A 50 10.20 -15.82 12.24
CA GLY A 50 10.53 -15.13 13.50
C GLY A 50 10.55 -13.60 13.34
N PHE A 51 11.09 -13.08 12.23
CA PHE A 51 11.00 -11.65 11.93
C PHE A 51 9.56 -11.24 11.61
N ALA A 52 8.88 -11.93 10.69
CA ALA A 52 7.55 -11.59 10.20
C ALA A 52 6.48 -11.58 11.32
N SER A 53 6.64 -12.46 12.31
CA SER A 53 5.77 -12.55 13.49
C SER A 53 6.18 -11.62 14.64
N SER A 54 7.36 -11.00 14.58
CA SER A 54 7.77 -9.99 15.56
C SER A 54 6.93 -8.73 15.45
N TRP A 55 6.87 -7.93 16.51
CA TRP A 55 6.13 -6.66 16.49
C TRP A 55 6.66 -5.68 15.41
N VAL A 56 7.96 -5.71 15.11
CA VAL A 56 8.56 -4.90 14.03
C VAL A 56 8.12 -5.42 12.67
N GLY A 57 8.21 -6.74 12.44
CA GLY A 57 7.79 -7.38 11.20
C GLY A 57 6.32 -7.12 10.92
N MET A 58 5.48 -7.19 11.95
CA MET A 58 4.06 -6.86 11.88
C MET A 58 3.80 -5.41 11.44
N ILE A 59 4.50 -4.43 12.01
CA ILE A 59 4.40 -3.02 11.56
C ILE A 59 4.79 -2.89 10.09
N VAL A 60 5.88 -3.54 9.68
CA VAL A 60 6.35 -3.52 8.28
C VAL A 60 5.33 -4.15 7.35
N LEU A 61 4.82 -5.33 7.66
CA LEU A 61 3.86 -6.05 6.82
C LEU A 61 2.51 -5.32 6.76
N ILE A 62 2.01 -4.77 7.87
CA ILE A 62 0.79 -3.94 7.87
C ILE A 62 1.01 -2.69 7.01
N GLY A 63 2.16 -2.04 7.15
CA GLY A 63 2.55 -0.90 6.33
C GLY A 63 2.62 -1.23 4.84
N LEU A 64 3.22 -2.37 4.48
CA LEU A 64 3.33 -2.83 3.09
C LEU A 64 1.97 -3.20 2.48
N THR A 65 1.09 -3.84 3.25
CA THR A 65 -0.28 -4.15 2.79
C THR A 65 -1.12 -2.88 2.60
N TYR A 66 -0.99 -1.89 3.49
CA TYR A 66 -1.58 -0.56 3.27
C TYR A 66 -1.01 0.13 2.03
N ALA A 67 0.32 0.13 1.86
CA ALA A 67 0.96 0.70 0.70
C ALA A 67 0.45 0.05 -0.60
N PHE A 68 0.29 -1.28 -0.61
CA PHE A 68 -0.28 -2.01 -1.74
C PHE A 68 -1.71 -1.56 -2.07
N PHE A 69 -2.63 -1.56 -1.10
CA PHE A 69 -4.03 -1.18 -1.40
C PHE A 69 -4.18 0.30 -1.74
N GLN A 70 -3.39 1.19 -1.11
CA GLN A 70 -3.39 2.61 -1.44
C GLN A 70 -2.85 2.83 -2.86
N HIS A 71 -1.72 2.21 -3.21
CA HIS A 71 -1.12 2.33 -4.54
C HIS A 71 -2.03 1.73 -5.63
N LEU A 72 -2.65 0.59 -5.36
CA LEU A 72 -3.64 -0.04 -6.23
C LEU A 72 -4.84 0.88 -6.45
N GLY A 73 -5.47 1.37 -5.37
CA GLY A 73 -6.66 2.22 -5.47
C GLY A 73 -6.38 3.54 -6.20
N SER A 74 -5.23 4.18 -5.90
CA SER A 74 -4.81 5.38 -6.62
C SER A 74 -4.41 5.11 -8.07
N GLY A 75 -3.79 3.96 -8.36
CA GLY A 75 -3.48 3.53 -9.73
C GLY A 75 -4.72 3.26 -10.57
N LEU A 76 -5.73 2.59 -10.01
CA LEU A 76 -7.03 2.43 -10.68
C LEU A 76 -7.71 3.77 -10.96
N ARG A 77 -7.65 4.71 -10.01
CA ARG A 77 -8.10 6.08 -10.23
C ARG A 77 -7.34 6.75 -11.38
N HIS A 78 -6.02 6.57 -11.46
CA HIS A 78 -5.23 7.07 -12.58
C HIS A 78 -5.68 6.47 -13.92
N PHE A 79 -5.87 5.16 -14.02
CA PHE A 79 -6.37 4.52 -15.23
C PHE A 79 -7.75 5.03 -15.66
N VAL A 80 -8.66 5.29 -14.73
CA VAL A 80 -9.96 5.92 -15.03
C VAL A 80 -9.79 7.33 -15.60
N MET A 81 -8.82 8.09 -15.09
CA MET A 81 -8.51 9.42 -15.63
C MET A 81 -7.85 9.35 -17.01
N ASP A 82 -6.98 8.37 -17.23
CA ASP A 82 -6.25 8.21 -18.51
C ASP A 82 -7.20 7.93 -19.69
N VAL A 83 -8.38 7.33 -19.43
CA VAL A 83 -9.44 7.14 -20.44
C VAL A 83 -10.37 8.33 -20.63
N GLY A 84 -10.08 9.49 -20.00
CA GLY A 84 -10.86 10.71 -20.16
C GLY A 84 -11.97 10.93 -19.13
N ALA A 85 -12.05 10.13 -18.06
CA ALA A 85 -13.13 10.22 -17.06
C ALA A 85 -12.66 10.81 -15.71
N GLY A 86 -13.60 11.30 -14.89
CA GLY A 86 -13.32 11.69 -13.49
C GLY A 86 -12.61 13.03 -13.27
N TYR A 87 -12.54 13.90 -14.28
CA TYR A 87 -11.89 15.21 -14.22
C TYR A 87 -12.69 16.32 -13.54
N GLN A 88 -14.01 16.13 -13.37
CA GLN A 88 -14.86 17.10 -12.67
C GLN A 88 -14.38 17.24 -11.22
N VAL A 89 -14.31 18.47 -10.71
CA VAL A 89 -13.69 18.78 -9.40
C VAL A 89 -14.27 17.93 -8.27
N ASP A 90 -15.60 17.82 -8.21
CA ASP A 90 -16.28 17.04 -7.16
C ASP A 90 -15.99 15.54 -7.29
N THR A 91 -15.97 15.01 -8.51
CA THR A 91 -15.61 13.62 -8.78
C THR A 91 -14.14 13.35 -8.46
N ALA A 92 -13.23 14.23 -8.87
CA ALA A 92 -11.80 14.12 -8.62
C ALA A 92 -11.49 14.15 -7.13
N ARG A 93 -12.21 14.98 -6.35
CA ARG A 93 -12.13 15.07 -4.89
C ARG A 93 -12.68 13.82 -4.20
N THR A 94 -13.87 13.38 -4.60
CA THR A 94 -14.55 12.22 -4.02
C THR A 94 -13.73 10.95 -4.27
N THR A 95 -13.33 10.70 -5.52
CA THR A 95 -12.50 9.54 -5.87
C THR A 95 -11.15 9.55 -5.16
N ALA A 96 -10.50 10.71 -5.02
CA ALA A 96 -9.25 10.84 -4.28
C ALA A 96 -9.40 10.49 -2.78
N PHE A 97 -10.50 10.91 -2.15
CA PHE A 97 -10.80 10.54 -0.77
C PHE A 97 -11.15 9.05 -0.62
N SER A 98 -11.95 8.51 -1.53
CA SER A 98 -12.35 7.09 -1.51
C SER A 98 -11.16 6.12 -1.58
N VAL A 99 -10.04 6.51 -2.21
CA VAL A 99 -8.80 5.70 -2.21
C VAL A 99 -8.28 5.43 -0.80
N PHE A 100 -8.29 6.44 0.08
CA PHE A 100 -7.82 6.28 1.46
C PHE A 100 -8.76 5.38 2.27
N VAL A 101 -10.07 5.58 2.12
CA VAL A 101 -11.09 4.75 2.77
C VAL A 101 -10.96 3.30 2.32
N PHE A 102 -10.85 3.07 1.00
CA PHE A 102 -10.61 1.75 0.43
C PHE A 102 -9.34 1.09 1.01
N ALA A 103 -8.22 1.81 1.02
CA ALA A 103 -6.95 1.27 1.51
C ALA A 103 -7.05 0.84 2.98
N ILE A 104 -7.63 1.68 3.85
CA ILE A 104 -7.81 1.35 5.27
C ILE A 104 -8.71 0.13 5.45
N ILE A 105 -9.87 0.09 4.78
CA ILE A 105 -10.82 -1.01 4.90
C ILE A 105 -10.22 -2.31 4.37
N ALA A 106 -9.58 -2.27 3.20
CA ALA A 106 -8.97 -3.44 2.59
C ALA A 106 -7.82 -4.00 3.43
N THR A 107 -6.95 -3.13 3.98
CA THR A 107 -5.90 -3.55 4.92
C THR A 107 -6.52 -4.19 6.16
N ALA A 108 -7.48 -3.54 6.80
CA ALA A 108 -8.12 -4.09 7.99
C ALA A 108 -8.78 -5.44 7.71
N ALA A 109 -9.53 -5.56 6.61
CA ALA A 109 -10.17 -6.80 6.20
C ALA A 109 -9.15 -7.92 5.92
N PHE A 110 -8.03 -7.61 5.26
CA PHE A 110 -6.97 -8.57 5.00
C PHE A 110 -6.37 -9.14 6.30
N TRP A 111 -6.04 -8.28 7.27
CA TRP A 111 -5.45 -8.71 8.53
C TRP A 111 -6.45 -9.41 9.45
N LEU A 112 -7.70 -8.96 9.49
CA LEU A 112 -8.78 -9.67 10.19
C LEU A 112 -9.00 -11.07 9.61
N PHE A 113 -8.93 -11.20 8.28
CA PHE A 113 -9.01 -12.50 7.62
C PHE A 113 -7.79 -13.39 7.88
N LEU A 114 -6.62 -12.81 8.13
CA LEU A 114 -5.40 -13.56 8.43
C LEU A 114 -5.36 -14.05 9.89
N PHE A 115 -5.94 -13.30 10.82
CA PHE A 115 -5.96 -13.62 12.26
C PHE A 115 -7.21 -14.36 12.76
N ARG A 116 -8.19 -14.59 11.89
CA ARG A 116 -9.32 -15.47 12.19
C ARG A 116 -8.86 -16.92 12.34
#